data_AF-A0A2E9NXZ7-F1
#
_entry.id   AF-A0A2E9NXZ7-F1
#
_cell.length_a   1.000
_cell.length_b   1.000
_cell.length_c   1.000
_cell.angle_alpha   90.00
_cell.angle_beta   90.00
_cell.angle_gamma   90.00
#
_symmetry.space_group_name_H-M   'P 1'
#
loop_
_entity.id
_entity.type
_entity.pdbx_description
1 polymer ?
#
loop_
_entity_poly.entity_id
_entity_poly.type
_entity_poly.pdbx_seq_one_letter_code
_entity_poly.pdbx_strand_id
1 'polypeptide(L)' 'MDIYQSRLPLILIIILAGVLVVQFMASEQNGTLIDPQTCELYLKDPQVGGKKYLNEFDSKCLEMKSLNP' A
#
# COMPACT_ATOMS: atom_id res chain seq x y z
N MET A 1 -28.52 -28.88 -20.03
CA MET A 1 -28.25 -27.99 -18.88
C MET A 1 -26.80 -27.54 -19.01
N ASP A 2 -26.41 -26.68 -19.97
CA ASP A 2 -24.97 -26.64 -20.36
C ASP A 2 -24.41 -25.26 -20.73
N ILE A 3 -25.21 -24.19 -20.70
CA ILE A 3 -24.71 -22.84 -20.98
C ILE A 3 -24.18 -22.16 -19.71
N TYR A 4 -24.78 -22.48 -18.55
CA TYR A 4 -24.43 -21.88 -17.26
C TYR A 4 -23.07 -22.40 -16.76
N GLN A 5 -22.81 -23.70 -16.87
CA GLN A 5 -21.57 -24.34 -16.40
C GLN A 5 -20.32 -23.94 -17.21
N SER A 6 -20.47 -23.65 -18.50
CA SER A 6 -19.34 -23.24 -19.35
C SER A 6 -18.94 -21.77 -19.14
N ARG A 7 -19.89 -20.89 -18.78
CA ARG A 7 -19.64 -19.44 -18.61
C ARG A 7 -19.35 -19.02 -17.16
N LEU A 8 -19.77 -19.81 -16.18
CA LEU A 8 -19.48 -19.59 -14.75
C LEU A 8 -17.98 -19.35 -14.44
N PRO A 9 -17.04 -20.19 -14.92
CA PRO A 9 -15.62 -20.02 -14.60
C PRO A 9 -15.06 -18.71 -15.14
N LEU A 10 -15.55 -18.26 -16.30
CA LEU A 10 -15.10 -17.02 -16.91
C LEU A 10 -15.59 -15.78 -16.15
N ILE A 11 -16.84 -15.83 -15.66
CA ILE A 11 -17.40 -14.78 -14.80
C ILE A 11 -16.64 -14.70 -13.48
N LEU A 12 -16.31 -15.84 -12.87
CA LEU A 12 -15.52 -15.88 -11.63
C LEU A 12 -14.13 -15.26 -11.82
N ILE A 13 -13.45 -15.56 -12.92
CA ILE A 13 -12.13 -14.98 -13.21
C ILE A 13 -12.23 -13.45 -13.34
N ILE A 14 -13.26 -12.93 -14.01
CA ILE A 14 -13.47 -11.47 -14.15
C ILE A 14 -13.69 -10.84 -12.77
N ILE A 15 -14.50 -11.46 -11.91
CA ILE A 15 -14.75 -10.97 -10.55
C ILE A 15 -13.46 -10.97 -9.72
N LEU A 16 -12.71 -12.07 -9.75
CA LEU A 16 -11.42 -12.21 -9.06
C LEU A 16 -10.40 -11.17 -9.54
N ALA A 17 -10.30 -10.96 -10.85
CA ALA A 17 -9.44 -9.94 -11.44
C ALA A 17 -9.86 -8.53 -11.01
N GLY A 18 -11.17 -8.24 -10.97
CA GLY A 18 -11.70 -6.96 -10.48
C GLY A 18 -11.34 -6.70 -9.02
N VAL A 19 -11.50 -7.71 -8.15
CA VAL A 19 -11.12 -7.59 -6.73
C VAL A 19 -9.61 -7.36 -6.58
N LEU A 20 -8.77 -8.04 -7.38
CA LEU A 20 -7.32 -7.84 -7.40
C LEU A 20 -6.93 -6.41 -7.78
N VAL A 21 -7.56 -5.83 -8.80
CA VAL A 21 -7.30 -4.44 -9.21
C VAL A 21 -7.68 -3.44 -8.11
N VAL A 22 -8.84 -3.64 -7.47
CA VAL A 22 -9.27 -2.77 -6.35
C VAL A 22 -8.30 -2.89 -5.17
N GLN A 23 -7.86 -4.10 -4.81
CA GLN A 23 -6.87 -4.30 -3.75
C GLN A 23 -5.52 -3.65 -4.10
N PHE A 24 -5.09 -3.74 -5.35
CA PHE A 24 -3.85 -3.13 -5.80
C PHE A 24 -3.87 -1.60 -5.67
N MET A 25 -4.95 -0.96 -6.12
CA MET A 25 -5.15 0.50 -5.98
C MET A 25 -5.22 0.92 -4.50
N ALA A 26 -5.86 0.12 -3.64
CA ALA A 26 -5.93 0.40 -2.21
C ALA A 26 -4.59 0.18 -1.48
N SER A 27 -3.70 -0.66 -2.02
CA SER A 27 -2.40 -0.96 -1.41
C SER A 27 -1.40 0.20 -1.51
N GLU A 28 -1.47 1.04 -2.54
CA GLU A 28 -0.57 2.20 -2.66
C GLU A 28 -0.82 3.26 -1.59
N GLN A 29 -2.02 3.32 -1.03
CA GLN A 29 -2.37 4.30 0.00
C GLN A 29 -1.95 3.90 1.41
N ASN A 30 -1.68 2.61 1.65
CA ASN A 30 -1.29 2.08 2.95
C ASN A 30 0.22 1.89 3.11
N GLY A 31 1.02 2.49 2.23
CA GLY A 31 2.47 2.48 2.36
C GLY A 31 2.89 3.38 3.52
N THR A 32 3.46 2.78 4.56
CA THR A 32 4.20 3.54 5.57
C THR A 32 5.39 4.22 4.89
N LEU A 33 5.43 5.55 4.93
CA LEU A 33 6.43 6.39 4.30
C LEU A 33 7.46 6.81 5.35
N ILE A 34 8.70 7.11 4.94
CA ILE A 34 9.75 7.56 5.85
C ILE A 34 9.98 9.06 5.64
N ASP A 35 10.00 9.83 6.74
CA ASP A 35 10.35 11.25 6.70
C ASP A 35 11.88 11.38 6.62
N PRO A 36 12.45 11.94 5.55
CA PRO A 36 13.91 11.99 5.38
C PRO A 36 14.62 12.94 6.36
N GLN A 37 13.89 13.85 7.03
CA GLN A 37 14.51 14.78 7.98
C GLN A 37 14.66 14.17 9.38
N THR A 38 13.63 13.48 9.84
CA THR A 38 13.58 12.85 11.18
C THR A 38 13.83 11.34 11.14
N CYS A 39 13.86 10.72 9.96
CA CYS A 39 13.86 9.27 9.75
C CYS A 39 12.67 8.55 10.39
N GLU A 40 11.57 9.27 10.64
CA GLU A 40 10.38 8.73 11.28
C GLU A 40 9.40 8.20 10.24
N LEU A 41 8.82 7.03 10.52
CA LEU A 41 7.77 6.43 9.73
C LEU A 41 6.46 7.20 9.94
N TYR A 42 5.79 7.54 8.84
CA TYR A 42 4.49 8.19 8.85
C TYR A 42 3.55 7.56 7.83
N LEU A 43 2.27 7.58 8.16
CA LEU A 43 1.19 7.28 7.22
C LEU A 43 0.73 8.59 6.60
N LYS A 44 0.56 8.61 5.28
CA LYS A 44 -0.04 9.75 4.60
C LYS A 44 -1.54 9.56 4.56
N ASP A 45 -2.28 10.42 5.26
CA ASP A 45 -3.73 10.36 5.26
C ASP A 45 -4.24 10.79 3.87
N PRO A 46 -4.91 9.90 3.11
CA PRO A 46 -5.33 10.20 1.74
C PRO A 46 -6.46 11.24 1.68
N GLN A 47 -7.19 11.48 2.77
CA GLN A 47 -8.31 12.44 2.80
C GLN A 47 -7.88 13.86 3.16
N VAL A 48 -6.88 14.00 4.03
CA VAL A 48 -6.50 15.32 4.59
C VAL A 48 -5.08 15.72 4.17
N GLY A 49 -4.32 14.83 3.53
CA GLY A 49 -2.92 15.07 3.14
C GLY A 49 -1.97 15.23 4.33
N GLY A 50 -2.45 14.97 5.55
CA GLY A 50 -1.68 15.05 6.78
C GLY A 50 -0.73 13.87 6.93
N LYS A 51 0.43 14.11 7.54
CA LYS A 51 1.34 13.05 7.97
C LYS A 51 0.93 12.59 9.37
N LYS A 52 0.59 11.33 9.53
CA LYS A 52 0.41 10.69 10.82
C LYS A 52 1.67 9.92 11.17
N TYR A 53 2.52 10.53 11.98
CA TYR A 53 3.74 9.92 12.47
C TYR A 53 3.43 8.74 13.39
N LEU A 54 4.15 7.63 13.20
CA LEU A 54 3.97 6.39 13.94
C LEU A 54 4.88 6.30 15.17
N ASN A 55 5.77 7.29 15.37
CA ASN A 55 6.82 7.25 16.41
C ASN A 55 7.72 6.00 16.30
N GLU A 56 7.81 5.45 15.09
CA GLU A 56 8.73 4.39 14.69
C GLU A 56 9.77 5.02 13.77
N PHE A 57 11.04 4.66 13.93
CA PHE A 57 12.14 5.24 13.17
C PHE A 57 12.81 4.17 12.31
N ASP A 58 13.11 4.51 11.06
CA ASP A 58 13.81 3.61 10.16
C ASP A 58 15.30 3.59 10.53
N SER A 59 15.79 2.42 10.94
CA SER A 59 17.17 2.23 11.37
C SER A 59 18.16 2.49 10.24
N LYS A 60 17.84 2.12 9.00
CA LYS A 60 18.73 2.35 7.85
C LYS A 60 18.89 3.84 7.54
N CYS A 61 17.80 4.61 7.62
CA CYS A 61 17.83 6.06 7.47
C CYS A 61 18.67 6.72 8.57
N LEU A 62 18.51 6.29 9.83
CA LEU A 62 19.31 6.79 10.95
C LEU A 62 20.80 6.47 10.77
N GLU A 63 21.14 5.24 10.37
CA GLU A 63 22.51 4.85 10.08
C GLU A 63 23.10 5.70 8.96
N MET A 64 22.38 5.87 7.85
CA MET A 64 22.82 6.66 6.70
C MET A 64 23.02 8.14 7.05
N LYS A 65 22.16 8.71 7.90
CA LYS A 65 22.31 10.07 8.43
C LYS A 65 23.53 10.20 9.35
N SER A 66 23.87 9.16 10.10
CA SER A 66 25.09 9.17 10.94
C SER A 66 26.38 9.04 10.12
N LEU A 67 26.31 8.38 8.97
CA LEU A 67 27.45 8.20 8.06
C LEU A 67 27.75 9.46 7.21
N ASN A 68 26.77 10.36 7.05
CA ASN A 68 26.93 11.61 6.33
C ASN A 68 26.44 12.79 7.20
N PRO A 69 27.27 13.25 8.16
CA PRO A 69 26.91 14.28 9.13
C PRO A 69 26.70 15.67 8.51
#